data_AF-A0A920QMS0-F1
#
_entry.id   AF-A0A920QMS0-F1
#
_cell.length_a   1.000
_cell.length_b   1.000
_cell.length_c   1.000
_cell.angle_alpha   90.00
_cell.angle_beta   90.00
_cell.angle_gamma   90.00
#
_symmetry.space_group_name_H-M   'P 1'
#
loop_
_entity.id
_entity.type
_entity.pdbx_description
1 polymer ?
#
loop_
_entity_poly.entity_id
_entity_poly.type
_entity_poly.pdbx_seq_one_letter_code
_entity_poly.pdbx_strand_id
1 'polypeptide(L)'
;MFQYHAAEHMSIHAYENQELLTKDNLRKFNKEHPRCGTAFLAFVFIYANIIFHTIDFNLGFVFLFLTRLFISLFIISLTYETLLLGWKSNKMIFGKIINFPGYILQKKTHYESL
;
A
#
# COMPACT_ATOMS: atom_id res chain seq x y z
N MET A 1 10.21 -14.18 -8.28
CA MET A 1 9.11 -14.18 -7.28
C MET A 1 8.10 -13.06 -7.54
N PHE A 2 8.53 -11.83 -7.84
CA PHE A 2 7.64 -10.68 -8.09
C PHE A 2 6.75 -10.78 -9.35
N GLN A 3 7.14 -11.61 -10.32
CA GLN A 3 6.35 -11.90 -11.53
C GLN A 3 5.03 -12.60 -11.22
N TYR A 4 5.02 -13.50 -10.21
CA TYR A 4 3.80 -14.19 -9.78
C TYR A 4 2.82 -13.26 -9.09
N HIS A 5 3.33 -12.30 -8.32
CA HIS A 5 2.50 -11.29 -7.68
C HIS A 5 1.87 -10.33 -8.71
N ALA A 6 2.58 -10.00 -9.78
CA ALA A 6 2.01 -9.25 -10.91
C ALA A 6 0.86 -10.02 -11.58
N ALA A 7 1.03 -11.33 -11.78
CA ALA A 7 -0.01 -12.20 -12.33
C ALA A 7 -1.22 -12.33 -11.39
N GLU A 8 -1.00 -12.37 -10.07
CA GLU A 8 -2.05 -12.34 -9.05
C GLU A 8 -2.92 -11.09 -9.20
N HIS A 9 -2.32 -9.90 -9.23
CA HIS A 9 -3.07 -8.64 -9.39
C HIS A 9 -3.84 -8.58 -10.71
N MET A 10 -3.25 -9.01 -11.82
CA MET A 10 -3.97 -9.10 -13.11
C MET A 10 -5.16 -10.06 -13.05
N SER A 11 -5.00 -11.20 -12.37
CA SER A 11 -6.08 -12.18 -12.22
C SER A 11 -7.22 -11.69 -11.35
N ILE A 12 -6.91 -10.93 -10.29
CA ILE A 12 -7.90 -10.28 -9.44
C ILE A 12 -8.66 -9.21 -10.24
N HIS A 13 -7.96 -8.39 -11.04
CA HIS A 13 -8.62 -7.39 -11.89
C HIS A 13 -9.53 -8.04 -12.95
N ALA A 14 -9.10 -9.12 -13.59
CA ALA A 14 -9.94 -9.85 -14.54
C ALA A 14 -11.17 -10.47 -13.84
N TYR A 15 -11.00 -11.00 -12.63
CA TYR A 15 -12.09 -11.53 -11.82
C TYR A 15 -13.09 -10.44 -11.39
N GLU A 16 -12.61 -9.28 -10.95
CA GLU A 16 -13.45 -8.13 -10.56
C GLU A 16 -14.24 -7.55 -11.75
N ASN A 17 -13.69 -7.65 -12.97
CA ASN A 17 -14.38 -7.25 -14.21
C ASN A 17 -15.18 -8.37 -14.87
N GLN A 18 -15.30 -9.54 -14.22
CA GLN A 18 -16.01 -10.72 -14.72
C GLN A 18 -15.53 -11.20 -16.10
N GLU A 19 -14.26 -10.96 -16.43
CA GLU A 19 -13.65 -11.45 -17.67
C GLU A 19 -13.11 -12.88 -17.51
N LEU A 20 -13.05 -13.61 -18.63
CA LEU A 20 -12.43 -14.94 -18.69
C LEU A 20 -10.93 -14.83 -18.37
N LEU A 21 -10.44 -15.73 -17.50
CA LEU A 21 -9.03 -15.84 -17.08
C LEU A 21 -8.14 -16.43 -18.22
N THR A 22 -8.11 -15.77 -19.37
CA THR A 22 -7.22 -16.08 -20.49
C THR A 22 -6.02 -15.13 -20.50
N LYS A 23 -4.88 -15.58 -21.05
CA LYS A 23 -3.66 -14.74 -21.15
C LYS A 23 -3.92 -13.42 -21.86
N ASP A 24 -4.78 -13.41 -22.87
CA ASP A 24 -5.12 -12.22 -23.64
C ASP A 24 -5.94 -11.19 -22.85
N ASN A 25 -6.84 -11.65 -21.96
CA ASN A 25 -7.62 -10.76 -21.11
C ASN A 25 -6.79 -10.23 -19.93
N LEU A 26 -5.95 -11.07 -19.32
CA LEU A 26 -5.05 -10.67 -18.22
C LEU A 26 -4.10 -9.54 -18.61
N ARG A 27 -3.63 -9.53 -19.87
CA ARG A 27 -2.74 -8.48 -20.40
C ARG A 27 -3.39 -7.09 -20.52
N LYS A 28 -4.73 -7.00 -20.51
CA LYS A 28 -5.46 -5.74 -20.59
C LYS A 28 -5.49 -4.99 -19.25
N PHE A 29 -5.33 -5.71 -18.14
CA PHE A 29 -5.44 -5.16 -16.80
C PHE A 29 -4.09 -4.67 -16.27
N ASN A 30 -4.13 -3.56 -15.52
CA ASN A 30 -2.94 -3.02 -14.88
C ASN A 30 -2.42 -3.98 -13.80
N LYS A 31 -1.10 -4.05 -13.68
CA LYS A 31 -0.41 -4.82 -12.63
C LYS A 31 -0.59 -4.21 -11.24
N GLU A 32 -0.91 -2.93 -11.23
CA GLU A 32 -1.06 -2.10 -10.04
C GLU A 32 -2.44 -2.32 -9.41
N HIS A 33 -2.47 -2.68 -8.13
CA HIS A 33 -3.72 -2.86 -7.38
C HIS A 33 -3.70 -2.03 -6.09
N PRO A 34 -4.73 -1.19 -5.86
CA PRO A 34 -4.78 -0.30 -4.69
C PRO A 34 -4.88 -1.06 -3.36
N ARG A 35 -5.24 -2.36 -3.37
CA ARG A 35 -5.34 -3.20 -2.16
C ARG A 35 -4.08 -4.04 -1.86
N CYS A 36 -2.97 -3.80 -2.55
CA CYS A 36 -1.77 -4.59 -2.34
C CYS A 36 -1.14 -4.30 -0.97
N GLY A 37 -0.73 -5.35 -0.24
CA GLY A 37 -0.04 -5.23 1.06
C GLY A 37 1.27 -4.44 0.99
N THR A 38 1.89 -4.33 -0.20
CA THR A 38 3.07 -3.47 -0.40
C THR A 38 2.76 -1.98 -0.27
N ALA A 39 1.55 -1.55 -0.66
CA ALA A 39 1.10 -0.18 -0.43
C ALA A 39 0.89 0.09 1.06
N PHE A 40 0.33 -0.87 1.81
CA PHE A 40 0.17 -0.78 3.27
C PHE A 40 1.50 -0.55 3.97
N LEU A 41 2.50 -1.40 3.70
CA LEU A 41 3.82 -1.26 4.31
C LEU A 41 4.50 0.08 3.96
N ALA A 42 4.31 0.58 2.74
CA ALA A 42 4.85 1.87 2.33
C ALA A 42 4.26 3.03 3.14
N PHE A 43 2.95 3.05 3.34
CA PHE A 43 2.30 4.07 4.18
C PHE A 43 2.71 3.96 5.64
N VAL A 44 2.75 2.74 6.21
CA VAL A 44 3.24 2.53 7.58
C VAL A 44 4.64 3.13 7.75
N PHE A 45 5.53 2.88 6.78
CA PHE A 45 6.89 3.41 6.82
C PHE A 45 6.93 4.94 6.76
N ILE A 46 6.13 5.56 5.88
CA ILE A 46 6.04 7.03 5.77
C ILE A 46 5.51 7.63 7.07
N TYR A 47 4.38 7.13 7.59
CA TYR A 47 3.79 7.62 8.82
C TYR A 47 4.70 7.42 10.03
N ALA A 48 5.37 6.26 10.12
CA ALA A 48 6.34 5.98 11.16
C ALA A 48 7.48 7.00 11.13
N ASN A 49 8.08 7.28 9.96
CA ASN A 49 9.14 8.27 9.86
C ASN A 49 8.67 9.65 10.28
N ILE A 50 7.51 10.11 9.81
CA ILE A 50 6.99 11.44 10.16
C ILE A 50 6.74 11.56 11.67
N ILE A 51 6.06 10.58 12.27
CA ILE A 51 5.69 10.63 13.69
C ILE A 51 6.90 10.44 14.60
N PHE A 52 7.79 9.49 14.30
CA PHE A 52 8.97 9.27 15.14
C PHE A 52 10.05 10.34 14.96
N HIS A 53 10.13 11.00 13.80
CA HIS A 53 11.06 12.11 13.61
C HIS A 53 10.60 13.40 14.29
N THR A 54 9.29 13.61 14.44
CA THR A 54 8.74 14.84 15.02
C THR A 54 8.63 14.83 16.54
N ILE A 55 8.74 13.65 17.18
CA ILE A 55 8.55 13.51 18.62
C ILE A 55 9.84 13.05 19.29
N ASP A 56 10.52 14.00 19.94
CA ASP A 56 11.66 13.71 20.81
C ASP A 56 11.17 13.36 22.22
N PHE A 57 11.25 12.07 22.56
CA PHE A 57 10.93 11.59 23.91
C PHE A 57 12.21 11.53 24.76
N ASN A 58 12.40 12.51 25.65
CA ASN A 58 13.42 12.46 26.71
C ASN A 58 12.88 11.77 27.99
N LEU A 59 12.38 10.54 27.83
CA LEU A 59 11.77 9.76 28.92
C LEU A 59 12.55 8.47 29.18
N GLY A 60 12.40 7.89 30.37
CA GLY A 60 13.07 6.63 30.73
C GLY A 60 12.72 5.46 29.80
N PHE A 61 13.60 4.46 29.71
CA PHE A 61 13.51 3.32 28.77
C PHE A 61 12.13 2.64 28.73
N VAL A 62 11.52 2.40 29.89
CA VAL A 62 10.20 1.76 30.00
C VAL A 62 9.12 2.61 29.35
N PHE A 63 9.13 3.92 29.61
CA PHE A 63 8.13 4.84 29.07
C PHE A 63 8.26 4.99 27.55
N LEU A 64 9.49 5.00 27.03
CA LEU A 64 9.77 4.98 25.58
C LEU A 64 9.21 3.74 24.89
N PHE A 65 9.33 2.57 25.53
CA PHE A 65 8.81 1.33 24.96
C PHE A 65 7.28 1.34 24.88
N LEU A 66 6.62 1.78 25.96
CA LEU A 66 5.16 1.93 26.01
C LEU A 66 4.66 2.93 24.97
N THR A 67 5.24 4.14 24.89
CA THR A 67 4.80 5.15 23.92
C THR A 67 4.96 4.66 22.48
N ARG A 68 6.06 3.97 22.16
CA ARG A 68 6.27 3.38 20.83
C ARG A 68 5.22 2.32 20.48
N LEU A 69 4.86 1.44 21.41
CA LEU A 69 3.80 0.44 21.19
C LEU A 69 2.45 1.11 20.87
N PHE A 70 2.05 2.11 21.65
CA PHE A 70 0.80 2.83 21.40
C PHE A 70 0.83 3.61 20.07
N ILE A 71 1.95 4.28 19.77
CA ILE A 71 2.14 4.99 18.50
C ILE A 71 2.09 4.04 17.31
N SER A 72 2.70 2.86 17.40
CA SER A 72 2.66 1.85 16.33
C SER A 72 1.24 1.36 16.07
N LEU A 73 0.45 1.10 17.11
CA LEU A 73 -0.97 0.73 16.95
C LEU A 73 -1.77 1.87 16.30
N PHE A 74 -1.50 3.11 16.69
CA PHE A 74 -2.12 4.28 16.09
C PHE A 74 -1.77 4.42 14.60
N ILE A 75 -0.50 4.24 14.23
CA ILE A 75 -0.04 4.27 12.83
C ILE A 75 -0.77 3.22 11.99
N ILE A 76 -0.95 2.01 12.51
CA ILE A 76 -1.65 0.93 11.80
C ILE A 76 -3.10 1.35 11.50
N SER A 77 -3.79 1.92 12.50
CA SER A 77 -5.16 2.42 12.33
C SER A 77 -5.23 3.52 11.28
N LEU A 78 -4.32 4.50 11.35
CA LEU A 78 -4.28 5.63 10.41
C LEU A 78 -3.96 5.18 8.99
N THR A 79 -3.07 4.20 8.85
CA THR A 79 -2.71 3.60 7.57
C THR A 79 -3.90 2.86 6.96
N TYR A 80 -4.63 2.08 7.77
CA TYR A 80 -5.83 1.38 7.30
C TYR A 80 -6.89 2.36 6.77
N GLU A 81 -7.14 3.46 7.50
CA GLU A 81 -8.13 4.46 7.09
C GLU A 81 -7.73 5.18 5.80
N THR A 82 -6.45 5.54 5.65
CA THR A 82 -5.94 6.21 4.44
C THR A 82 -5.99 5.31 3.21
N LEU A 83 -5.73 4.01 3.35
CA LEU A 83 -5.95 3.01 2.28
C LEU A 83 -7.42 2.85 1.93
N LEU A 84 -8.30 2.79 2.93
CA LEU A 84 -9.74 2.68 2.72
C LEU A 84 -10.29 3.90 1.96
N LEU A 85 -9.81 5.10 2.32
CA LEU A 85 -10.13 6.36 1.63
C LEU A 85 -9.56 6.37 0.21
N GLY A 86 -8.32 5.92 0.01
CA GLY A 86 -7.69 5.79 -1.31
C GLY A 86 -8.47 4.87 -2.24
N TRP A 87 -9.08 3.80 -1.71
CA TRP A 87 -9.97 2.92 -2.47
C TRP A 87 -11.32 3.59 -2.79
N LYS A 88 -12.00 4.16 -1.79
CA LYS A 88 -13.31 4.81 -1.98
C LYS A 88 -13.23 6.05 -2.89
N SER A 89 -12.08 6.71 -2.90
CA SER A 89 -11.80 7.93 -3.67
C SER A 89 -11.03 7.66 -4.98
N ASN A 90 -10.93 6.41 -5.45
CA ASN A 90 -10.16 6.08 -6.67
C ASN A 90 -10.65 6.79 -7.95
N LYS A 91 -11.86 7.38 -7.92
CA LYS A 91 -12.40 8.25 -9.00
C LYS A 91 -12.01 9.73 -8.87
N MET A 92 -11.56 10.19 -7.70
CA MET A 92 -11.13 11.57 -7.46
C MET A 92 -9.60 11.69 -7.53
N ILE A 93 -9.13 12.86 -7.98
CA ILE A 93 -7.69 13.18 -8.12
C ILE A 93 -6.93 12.97 -6.79
N PHE A 94 -7.59 13.25 -5.66
CA PHE A 94 -7.05 13.02 -4.31
C PHE A 94 -6.75 11.56 -4.01
N GLY A 95 -7.62 10.61 -4.40
CA GLY A 95 -7.37 9.18 -4.22
C GLY A 95 -6.18 8.68 -5.05
N LYS A 96 -5.99 9.23 -6.26
CA LYS A 96 -4.81 8.92 -7.10
C LYS A 96 -3.50 9.42 -6.48
N ILE A 97 -3.50 10.62 -5.89
CA ILE A 97 -2.30 11.19 -5.26
C ILE A 97 -1.92 10.42 -3.99
N ILE A 98 -2.91 10.07 -3.17
CA ILE A 98 -2.67 9.30 -1.94
C ILE A 98 -2.05 7.95 -2.27
N ASN A 99 -2.61 7.22 -3.25
CA ASN A 99 -2.11 5.88 -3.63
C ASN A 99 -0.80 5.90 -4.44
N PHE A 100 -0.38 7.06 -4.94
CA PHE A 100 0.81 7.24 -5.79
C PHE A 100 2.11 6.64 -5.24
N PRO A 101 2.51 6.85 -3.96
CA PRO A 101 3.70 6.21 -3.39
C PRO A 101 3.65 4.68 -3.44
N GLY A 102 2.48 4.08 -3.21
CA GLY A 102 2.28 2.63 -3.34
C GLY A 102 2.43 2.13 -4.78
N TYR A 103 1.89 2.89 -5.74
CA TYR A 103 2.03 2.58 -7.16
C TYR A 103 3.47 2.68 -7.66
N ILE A 104 4.26 3.67 -7.22
CA ILE A 104 5.68 3.78 -7.58
C ILE A 104 6.46 2.53 -7.17
N LEU A 105 6.21 2.05 -5.95
CA LEU A 105 6.87 0.85 -5.44
C LEU A 105 6.46 -0.38 -6.24
N GLN A 106 5.17 -0.57 -6.49
CA GLN A 106 4.67 -1.67 -7.33
C GLN A 106 5.26 -1.63 -8.74
N LYS A 107 5.32 -0.44 -9.35
CA LYS A 107 5.86 -0.24 -10.69
C LYS A 107 7.31 -0.72 -10.77
N LYS A 108 8.15 -0.42 -9.77
CA LYS A 108 9.53 -0.91 -9.71
C LYS A 108 9.61 -2.43 -9.61
N THR A 109 8.73 -3.06 -8.85
CA THR A 109 8.69 -4.53 -8.70
C THR A 109 8.24 -5.27 -9.97
N HIS A 110 7.65 -4.56 -10.93
CA HIS A 110 7.13 -5.12 -12.19
C HIS A 110 8.05 -4.94 -13.41
N TYR A 111 9.15 -4.19 -13.28
CA TYR A 111 10.08 -3.92 -14.40
C TYR A 111 11.03 -5.09 -14.70
N GLU A 112 11.21 -6.07 -13.81
CA GLU A 112 12.08 -7.24 -14.00
C GLU A 112 11.41 -8.42 -14.72
N SER A 113 10.40 -8.18 -15.55
CA SER A 113 9.74 -9.26 -16.30
C SER A 113 9.24 -8.79 -17.66
N LEU A 114 10.19 -8.65 -18.58
CA LEU A 114 9.98 -8.91 -20.00
C LEU A 114 10.69 -10.22 -20.33
#